data_AF-A0A7S3XG72-F1
#
_entry.id   AF-A0A7S3XG72-F1
#
_cell.length_a   1.000
_cell.length_b   1.000
_cell.length_c   1.000
_cell.angle_alpha   90.00
_cell.angle_beta   90.00
_cell.angle_gamma   90.00
#
_symmetry.space_group_name_H-M   'P 1'
#
loop_
_entity.id
_entity.type
_entity.pdbx_description
1 polymer ?
#
loop_
_entity_poly.entity_id
_entity_poly.type
_entity_poly.pdbx_seq_one_letter_code
_entity_poly.pdbx_strand_id
1 'polypeptide(L)'
;WHNLWSSFSLFVYAYGNIPCLPAILVSMKNPKDQNKALGWGFISSLLCYGAVSIIGFAGYGALLNPSFIVNISTDPEGNPIPHLHYLQSIACFAFSLKLQLSLPLLATPVLLVLEHALKMRNSKAIFRILLRAAFVCFMCVVAYFCADELAALAGLFGACLTTPLSLLFPGIVHWKLTSSKKRAVLG
;
A
#
# COMPACT_ATOMS: atom_id res chain seq x y z
N TRP A 1 -16.93 -11.98 -15.36
CA TRP A 1 -17.17 -10.53 -15.21
C TRP A 1 -17.40 -10.07 -13.77
N HIS A 2 -18.04 -10.86 -12.91
CA HIS A 2 -18.35 -10.43 -11.53
C HIS A 2 -17.13 -10.07 -10.65
N ASN A 3 -15.98 -10.72 -10.84
CA ASN A 3 -14.78 -10.48 -10.02
C ASN A 3 -13.81 -9.42 -10.60
N LEU A 4 -14.14 -8.82 -11.75
CA LEU A 4 -13.21 -7.93 -12.47
C LEU A 4 -12.99 -6.62 -11.71
N TRP A 5 -14.03 -6.10 -11.05
CA TRP A 5 -13.95 -4.90 -10.23
C TRP A 5 -13.11 -5.11 -8.97
N SER A 6 -13.24 -6.27 -8.32
CA SER A 6 -12.42 -6.62 -7.16
C SER A 6 -10.94 -6.70 -7.55
N SER A 7 -10.61 -7.35 -8.67
CA SER A 7 -9.24 -7.40 -9.19
C SER A 7 -8.69 -6.02 -9.55
N PHE A 8 -9.51 -5.15 -10.16
CA PHE A 8 -9.10 -3.78 -10.47
C PHE A 8 -8.80 -2.97 -9.20
N SER A 9 -9.66 -3.06 -8.18
CA SER A 9 -9.44 -2.37 -6.91
C SER A 9 -8.18 -2.86 -6.18
N LEU A 10 -7.91 -4.17 -6.23
CA LEU A 10 -6.69 -4.76 -5.67
C LEU A 10 -5.43 -4.31 -6.43
N PHE A 11 -5.52 -4.21 -7.76
CA PHE A 11 -4.45 -3.66 -8.59
C PHE A 11 -4.15 -2.20 -8.22
N VAL A 12 -5.19 -1.36 -8.07
CA VAL A 12 -5.02 0.03 -7.64
C VAL A 12 -4.42 0.11 -6.23
N TYR A 13 -4.89 -0.73 -5.31
CA TYR A 13 -4.34 -0.83 -3.95
C TYR A 13 -2.83 -1.14 -3.94
N ALA A 14 -2.34 -1.98 -4.85
CA ALA A 14 -0.91 -2.30 -4.95
C ALA A 14 -0.03 -1.06 -5.20
N TYR A 15 -0.58 -0.03 -5.86
CA TYR A 15 0.09 1.26 -6.09
C TYR A 15 -0.27 2.32 -5.03
N GLY A 16 -0.89 1.94 -3.92
CA GLY A 16 -1.40 2.85 -2.87
C GLY A 16 -0.35 3.57 -2.03
N ASN A 17 0.94 3.37 -2.28
CA ASN A 17 2.05 4.01 -1.56
C ASN A 17 2.30 5.48 -1.98
N ILE A 18 1.36 6.09 -2.70
CA ILE A 18 1.41 7.49 -3.16
C ILE A 18 1.70 8.51 -2.03
N PRO A 19 1.15 8.38 -0.80
CA PRO A 19 1.47 9.30 0.31
C PRO A 19 2.96 9.39 0.65
N CYS A 20 3.75 8.35 0.32
CA CYS A 20 5.17 8.31 0.59
C CYS A 20 6.01 9.03 -0.46
N LEU A 21 5.44 9.28 -1.66
CA LEU A 21 6.17 9.89 -2.77
C LEU A 21 6.77 11.25 -2.41
N PRO A 22 6.07 12.18 -1.73
CA PRO A 22 6.67 13.47 -1.36
C PRO A 22 7.91 13.33 -0.48
N ALA A 23 7.89 12.41 0.50
CA ALA A 23 9.05 12.16 1.37
C ALA A 23 10.25 11.62 0.58
N ILE A 24 10.00 10.75 -0.40
CA ILE A 24 11.03 10.21 -1.29
C ILE A 24 11.57 11.31 -2.21
N LEU A 25 10.69 12.11 -2.82
CA LEU A 25 11.06 13.16 -3.78
C LEU A 25 11.89 14.27 -3.12
N VAL A 26 11.57 14.66 -1.89
CA VAL A 26 12.37 15.64 -1.12
C VAL A 26 13.75 15.09 -0.76
N SER A 27 13.88 13.77 -0.62
CA SER A 27 15.15 13.10 -0.31
C SER A 27 16.01 12.84 -1.56
N MET A 28 15.55 13.17 -2.76
CA MET A 28 16.31 12.96 -3.99
C MET A 28 17.48 13.93 -4.11
N LYS A 29 18.68 13.40 -4.39
CA LYS A 29 19.88 14.21 -4.66
C LYS A 29 19.70 15.16 -5.86
N ASN A 30 19.00 14.72 -6.91
CA ASN A 30 18.76 15.49 -8.14
C ASN A 30 17.25 15.62 -8.40
N PRO A 31 16.61 16.72 -7.97
CA PRO A 31 15.15 16.91 -8.15
C PRO A 31 14.71 17.00 -9.62
N LYS A 32 15.62 17.36 -10.53
CA LYS A 32 15.33 17.49 -11.98
C LYS A 32 15.00 16.16 -12.66
N ASP A 33 15.46 15.05 -12.10
CA ASP A 33 15.22 13.71 -12.66
C ASP A 33 14.02 12.99 -12.03
N GLN A 34 13.20 13.69 -11.22
CA GLN A 34 12.03 13.12 -10.54
C GLN A 34 11.09 12.35 -11.47
N ASN A 35 10.76 12.91 -12.63
CA ASN A 35 9.81 12.28 -13.57
C ASN A 35 10.39 11.00 -14.19
N LYS A 36 11.71 10.99 -14.45
CA LYS A 36 12.39 9.79 -14.96
C LYS A 36 12.45 8.70 -13.89
N ALA A 37 12.79 9.08 -12.65
CA ALA A 37 12.84 8.14 -11.53
C ALA A 37 11.46 7.52 -11.25
N LEU A 38 10.39 8.33 -11.25
CA LEU A 38 9.03 7.86 -11.11
C LEU A 38 8.64 6.92 -12.27
N GLY A 39 8.92 7.31 -13.52
CA GLY A 39 8.64 6.48 -14.70
C GLY A 39 9.27 5.09 -14.61
N TRP A 40 10.58 5.04 -14.30
CA TRP A 40 11.28 3.77 -14.10
C TRP A 40 10.75 2.97 -12.90
N GLY A 41 10.36 3.65 -11.81
CA GLY A 41 9.73 3.01 -10.65
C GLY A 41 8.40 2.32 -10.99
N PHE A 42 7.53 2.99 -11.76
CA PHE A 42 6.26 2.41 -12.19
C PHE A 42 6.45 1.27 -13.20
N ILE A 43 7.33 1.44 -14.19
CA ILE A 43 7.62 0.41 -15.19
C ILE A 43 8.19 -0.85 -14.52
N SER A 44 9.19 -0.69 -13.67
CA SER A 44 9.79 -1.81 -12.94
C SER A 44 8.76 -2.53 -12.05
N SER A 45 7.93 -1.78 -11.33
CA SER A 45 6.86 -2.36 -10.51
C SER A 45 5.84 -3.12 -11.35
N LEU A 46 5.44 -2.57 -12.51
CA LEU A 46 4.50 -3.24 -13.42
C LEU A 46 5.08 -4.55 -13.97
N LEU A 47 6.35 -4.56 -14.36
CA LEU A 47 7.03 -5.76 -14.85
C LEU A 47 7.14 -6.82 -13.74
N CYS A 48 7.54 -6.43 -12.53
CA CYS A 48 7.65 -7.35 -11.41
C CYS A 48 6.28 -7.93 -11.02
N TYR A 49 5.26 -7.10 -10.86
CA TYR A 49 3.91 -7.57 -10.52
C TYR A 49 3.29 -8.39 -11.65
N GLY A 50 3.47 -7.97 -12.90
CA GLY A 50 3.00 -8.70 -14.07
C GLY A 50 3.64 -10.09 -14.19
N ALA A 51 4.97 -10.16 -14.10
CA ALA A 51 5.69 -11.43 -14.19
C ALA A 51 5.27 -12.42 -13.09
N VAL A 52 5.23 -11.96 -11.83
CA VAL A 52 4.80 -12.79 -10.70
C VAL A 52 3.34 -13.23 -10.85
N SER A 53 2.46 -12.36 -11.32
CA SER A 53 1.05 -12.69 -11.53
C SER A 53 0.85 -13.72 -12.63
N ILE A 54 1.57 -13.59 -13.76
CA ILE A 54 1.49 -14.55 -14.87
C ILE A 54 2.00 -15.91 -14.44
N ILE A 55 3.17 -15.97 -13.78
CA ILE A 55 3.76 -17.23 -13.31
C ILE A 55 2.87 -17.88 -12.25
N GLY A 56 2.37 -17.09 -11.27
CA GLY A 56 1.49 -17.58 -10.22
C GLY A 56 0.18 -18.14 -10.78
N PHE A 57 -0.44 -17.44 -11.73
CA PHE A 57 -1.67 -17.91 -12.37
C PHE A 57 -1.43 -19.13 -13.27
N ALA A 58 -0.29 -19.19 -13.98
CA ALA A 58 0.05 -20.35 -14.80
C ALA A 58 0.30 -21.62 -13.95
N GLY A 59 0.83 -21.48 -12.73
CA GLY A 59 1.09 -22.59 -11.82
C GLY A 59 -0.15 -23.06 -11.04
N TYR A 60 -0.91 -22.15 -10.44
CA TYR A 60 -2.01 -22.48 -9.52
C TYR A 60 -3.41 -22.36 -10.15
N GLY A 61 -3.53 -21.65 -11.27
CA GLY A 61 -4.81 -21.40 -11.94
C GLY A 61 -5.85 -20.80 -10.99
N ALA A 62 -7.01 -21.46 -10.91
CA ALA A 62 -8.14 -21.02 -10.08
C ALA A 62 -7.99 -21.34 -8.59
N LEU A 63 -6.99 -22.12 -8.18
CA LEU A 63 -6.76 -22.52 -6.79
C LEU A 63 -5.81 -21.57 -6.04
N LEU A 64 -5.45 -20.43 -6.66
CA LEU A 64 -4.52 -19.46 -6.09
C LEU A 64 -5.12 -18.78 -4.85
N ASN A 65 -4.45 -18.90 -3.71
CA ASN A 65 -4.85 -18.16 -2.51
C ASN A 65 -4.50 -16.67 -2.64
N PRO A 66 -5.32 -15.76 -2.06
CA PRO A 66 -5.01 -14.33 -2.00
C PRO A 66 -3.69 -13.99 -1.30
N SER A 67 -3.30 -14.78 -0.30
CA SER A 67 -2.02 -14.62 0.39
C SER A 67 -0.92 -15.34 -0.37
N PHE A 68 -0.01 -14.57 -0.97
CA PHE A 68 1.11 -15.11 -1.74
C PHE A 68 1.97 -16.08 -0.91
N ILE A 69 2.19 -15.79 0.37
CA ILE A 69 3.06 -16.59 1.26
C ILE A 69 2.49 -17.99 1.49
N VAL A 70 1.17 -18.14 1.51
CA VAL A 70 0.52 -19.45 1.69
C VAL A 70 0.73 -20.33 0.46
N ASN A 71 0.79 -19.73 -0.73
CA ASN A 71 1.05 -20.48 -1.96
C ASN A 71 2.53 -20.85 -2.15
N ILE A 72 3.47 -20.24 -1.42
CA ILE A 72 4.89 -20.59 -1.52
C ILE A 72 5.10 -21.97 -0.88
N SER A 73 5.75 -22.88 -1.62
CA SER A 73 6.09 -24.25 -1.19
C SER A 73 4.92 -25.22 -1.02
N THR A 74 3.73 -24.84 -1.46
CA THR A 74 2.55 -25.71 -1.51
C THR A 74 2.17 -26.01 -2.96
N ASP A 75 1.71 -27.22 -3.23
CA ASP A 75 1.12 -27.61 -4.52
C ASP A 75 -0.25 -26.91 -4.73
N PRO A 76 -0.86 -26.91 -5.94
CA PRO A 76 -2.19 -26.33 -6.15
C PRO A 76 -3.29 -26.92 -5.25
N GLU A 77 -3.11 -28.15 -4.76
CA GLU A 77 -4.01 -28.78 -3.78
C GLU A 77 -3.73 -28.34 -2.32
N GLY A 78 -2.76 -27.46 -2.09
CA GLY A 78 -2.37 -27.00 -0.75
C GLY A 78 -1.42 -27.94 -0.02
N ASN A 79 -0.98 -29.03 -0.66
CA ASN A 79 -0.06 -30.00 -0.05
C ASN A 79 1.38 -29.44 -0.02
N PRO A 80 2.11 -29.55 1.09
CA PRO A 80 3.49 -29.06 1.17
C PRO A 80 4.41 -29.86 0.24
N ILE A 81 5.18 -29.15 -0.59
CA ILE A 81 6.14 -29.76 -1.52
C ILE A 81 7.39 -30.18 -0.74
N PRO A 82 7.80 -31.46 -0.78
CA PRO A 82 9.01 -31.92 -0.11
C PRO A 82 10.22 -31.08 -0.56
N HIS A 83 11.10 -30.74 0.39
CA HIS A 83 12.32 -29.94 0.19
C HIS A 83 12.15 -28.45 -0.12
N LEU A 84 10.94 -27.88 -0.22
CA LEU A 84 10.75 -26.43 -0.44
C LEU A 84 10.23 -25.65 0.77
N HIS A 85 9.86 -26.34 1.85
CA HIS A 85 9.20 -25.75 3.03
C HIS A 85 10.02 -24.62 3.70
N TYR A 86 11.36 -24.66 3.62
CA TYR A 86 12.19 -23.59 4.18
C TYR A 86 11.96 -22.23 3.49
N LEU A 87 11.55 -22.24 2.22
CA LEU A 87 11.35 -21.03 1.43
C LEU A 87 10.15 -20.22 1.95
N GLN A 88 9.10 -20.92 2.40
CA GLN A 88 7.94 -20.27 3.02
C GLN A 88 8.31 -19.59 4.33
N SER A 89 9.12 -20.22 5.17
CA SER A 89 9.63 -19.61 6.41
C SER A 89 10.46 -18.36 6.14
N ILE A 90 11.34 -18.41 5.13
CA ILE A 90 12.16 -17.26 4.73
C ILE A 90 11.27 -16.12 4.20
N ALA A 91 10.29 -16.44 3.35
CA ALA A 91 9.36 -15.45 2.81
C ALA A 91 8.51 -14.81 3.92
N CYS A 92 8.03 -15.62 4.88
CA CYS A 92 7.27 -15.14 6.04
C CYS A 92 8.12 -14.21 6.91
N PHE A 93 9.39 -14.57 7.17
CA PHE A 93 10.31 -13.72 7.91
C PHE A 93 10.59 -12.40 7.18
N ALA A 94 10.93 -12.46 5.90
CA ALA A 94 11.20 -11.27 5.08
C ALA A 94 9.98 -10.34 4.99
N PHE A 95 8.78 -10.90 4.83
CA PHE A 95 7.54 -10.13 4.80
C PHE A 95 7.24 -9.49 6.15
N SER A 96 7.41 -10.22 7.25
CA SER A 96 7.23 -9.70 8.60
C SER A 96 8.19 -8.54 8.89
N LEU A 97 9.46 -8.69 8.50
CA LEU A 97 10.47 -7.64 8.62
C LEU A 97 10.10 -6.41 7.78
N LYS A 98 9.66 -6.61 6.53
CA LYS A 98 9.17 -5.53 5.67
C LYS A 98 8.01 -4.77 6.32
N LEU A 99 7.03 -5.47 6.88
CA LEU A 99 5.88 -4.85 7.56
C LEU A 99 6.34 -4.03 8.78
N GLN A 100 7.22 -4.57 9.60
CA GLN A 100 7.76 -3.86 10.76
C GLN A 100 8.53 -2.61 10.39
N LEU A 101 9.33 -2.64 9.30
CA LEU A 101 10.07 -1.47 8.82
C LEU A 101 9.16 -0.44 8.13
N SER A 102 8.12 -0.90 7.44
CA SER A 102 7.19 -0.02 6.71
C SER A 102 6.22 0.69 7.65
N LEU A 103 5.84 0.06 8.77
CA LEU A 103 4.85 0.60 9.69
C LEU A 103 5.25 1.96 10.28
N PRO A 104 6.47 2.20 10.79
CA PRO A 104 6.88 3.53 11.23
C PRO A 104 6.83 4.58 10.11
N LEU A 105 7.24 4.21 8.91
CA LEU A 105 7.29 5.10 7.76
C LEU A 105 5.89 5.55 7.33
N LEU A 106 4.92 4.63 7.35
CA LEU A 106 3.52 4.89 7.01
C LEU A 106 2.71 5.50 8.16
N ALA A 107 2.95 5.07 9.39
CA ALA A 107 2.19 5.51 10.56
C ALA A 107 2.58 6.92 11.01
N THR A 108 3.85 7.32 10.85
CA THR A 108 4.32 8.65 11.28
C THR A 108 3.49 9.81 10.71
N PRO A 109 3.27 9.93 9.38
CA PRO A 109 2.45 11.01 8.85
C PRO A 109 0.99 10.95 9.33
N VAL A 110 0.42 9.76 9.47
CA VAL A 110 -0.95 9.57 9.98
C VAL A 110 -1.07 10.06 11.42
N LEU A 111 -0.12 9.66 12.27
CA LEU A 111 -0.07 10.04 13.67
C LEU A 111 0.13 11.55 13.84
N LEU A 112 0.97 12.18 13.01
CA LEU A 112 1.14 13.63 13.04
C LEU A 112 -0.15 14.39 12.70
N VAL A 113 -0.90 13.92 11.69
CA VAL A 113 -2.20 14.50 11.34
C VAL A 113 -3.21 14.29 12.48
N LEU A 114 -3.23 13.11 13.09
CA LEU A 114 -4.12 12.80 14.21
C LEU A 114 -3.79 13.63 15.46
N GLU A 115 -2.50 13.78 15.78
CA GLU A 115 -2.01 14.66 16.86
C GLU A 115 -2.44 16.12 16.63
N HIS A 116 -2.37 16.59 15.39
CA HIS A 116 -2.82 17.94 15.03
C HIS A 116 -4.34 18.10 15.14
N ALA A 117 -5.11 17.12 14.63
CA ALA A 117 -6.57 17.11 14.70
C ALA A 117 -7.09 17.12 16.15
N LEU A 118 -6.42 16.38 17.04
CA LEU A 118 -6.73 16.32 18.47
C LEU A 118 -6.10 17.48 19.27
N LYS A 119 -5.49 18.47 18.61
CA LYS A 119 -4.82 19.63 19.22
C LYS A 119 -3.78 19.26 20.28
N MET A 120 -3.13 18.10 20.15
CA MET A 120 -2.19 17.54 21.13
C MET A 120 -0.77 18.13 21.02
N ARG A 121 -0.61 19.29 20.37
CA ARG A 121 0.68 19.92 20.12
C ARG A 121 1.48 20.20 21.41
N ASN A 122 0.79 20.50 22.52
CA ASN A 122 1.39 20.70 23.86
C ASN A 122 1.15 19.54 24.84
N SER A 123 0.64 18.40 24.38
CA SER A 123 0.37 17.27 25.27
C SER A 123 1.66 16.56 25.70
N LYS A 124 1.65 16.00 26.92
CA LYS A 124 2.78 15.27 27.50
C LYS A 124 3.18 14.11 26.58
N ALA A 125 4.48 13.78 26.51
CA ALA A 125 5.01 12.69 25.68
C ALA A 125 4.26 11.36 25.89
N ILE A 126 3.78 11.12 27.12
CA ILE A 126 2.98 9.94 27.49
C ILE A 126 1.69 9.81 26.66
N PHE A 127 0.97 10.91 26.40
CA PHE A 127 -0.25 10.88 25.57
C PHE A 127 0.06 10.55 24.11
N ARG A 128 1.21 11.00 23.59
CA ARG A 128 1.65 10.65 22.23
C ARG A 128 2.00 9.16 22.12
N ILE A 129 2.68 8.61 23.13
CA ILE A 129 2.97 7.17 23.19
C ILE A 129 1.68 6.36 23.27
N LEU A 130 0.73 6.77 24.12
CA LEU A 130 -0.59 6.14 24.22
C LEU A 130 -1.35 6.17 22.90
N LEU A 131 -1.35 7.29 22.18
CA LEU A 131 -2.00 7.39 20.86
C LEU A 131 -1.37 6.41 19.86
N ARG A 132 -0.04 6.33 19.84
CA ARG A 132 0.70 5.41 18.97
C ARG A 132 0.41 3.95 19.31
N ALA A 133 0.43 3.62 20.60
CA ALA A 133 0.09 2.29 21.08
C ALA A 133 -1.36 1.93 20.74
N ALA A 134 -2.30 2.85 20.93
CA ALA A 134 -3.71 2.66 20.59
C ALA A 134 -3.91 2.45 19.07
N PHE A 135 -3.22 3.22 18.24
CA PHE A 135 -3.25 3.07 16.78
C PHE A 135 -2.72 1.70 16.35
N VAL A 136 -1.58 1.26 16.89
CA VAL A 136 -1.02 -0.07 16.58
C VAL A 136 -1.93 -1.18 17.10
N CYS A 137 -2.46 -1.07 18.32
CA CYS A 137 -3.41 -2.05 18.87
C CYS A 137 -4.67 -2.16 18.00
N PHE A 138 -5.23 -1.03 17.55
CA PHE A 138 -6.36 -1.01 16.64
C PHE A 138 -6.04 -1.76 15.33
N MET A 139 -4.88 -1.49 14.73
CA MET A 139 -4.45 -2.21 13.52
C MET A 139 -4.28 -3.72 13.76
N CYS A 140 -3.75 -4.13 14.92
CA CYS A 140 -3.64 -5.55 15.28
C CYS A 140 -5.01 -6.22 15.44
N VAL A 141 -5.98 -5.53 16.05
CA VAL A 141 -7.35 -6.04 16.19
C VAL A 141 -8.01 -6.23 14.83
N VAL A 142 -7.91 -5.24 13.94
CA VAL A 142 -8.43 -5.34 12.57
C VAL A 142 -7.74 -6.49 11.81
N ALA A 143 -6.42 -6.62 11.93
CA ALA A 143 -5.67 -7.70 11.30
C ALA A 143 -6.09 -9.09 11.80
N TYR A 144 -6.42 -9.23 13.10
CA TYR A 144 -6.90 -10.49 13.67
C TYR A 144 -8.30 -10.87 13.15
N PHE A 145 -9.24 -9.93 13.16
CA PHE A 145 -10.62 -10.20 12.75
C PHE A 145 -10.78 -10.37 11.23
N CYS A 146 -9.89 -9.79 10.44
CA CYS A 146 -9.98 -9.82 8.98
C CYS A 146 -8.83 -10.60 8.33
N ALA A 147 -8.19 -11.51 9.07
CA ALA A 147 -7.07 -12.32 8.57
C ALA A 147 -7.47 -13.15 7.32
N ASP A 148 -8.68 -13.71 7.32
CA ASP A 148 -9.17 -14.58 6.26
C ASP A 148 -9.62 -13.81 5.00
N GLU A 149 -10.00 -12.53 5.17
CA GLU A 149 -10.60 -11.69 4.12
C GLU A 149 -9.62 -10.61 3.61
N LEU A 150 -8.33 -10.96 3.54
CA LEU A 150 -7.27 -10.01 3.17
C LEU A 150 -7.51 -9.35 1.80
N ALA A 151 -7.96 -10.12 0.80
CA ALA A 151 -8.27 -9.59 -0.53
C ALA A 151 -9.47 -8.63 -0.51
N ALA A 152 -10.51 -8.95 0.27
CA ALA A 152 -11.68 -8.10 0.38
C ALA A 152 -11.34 -6.77 1.05
N LEU A 153 -10.56 -6.81 2.15
CA LEU A 153 -10.05 -5.59 2.78
C LEU A 153 -9.18 -4.76 1.84
N ALA A 154 -8.21 -5.39 1.17
CA ALA A 154 -7.33 -4.70 0.23
C ALA A 154 -8.12 -4.07 -0.94
N GLY A 155 -9.13 -4.77 -1.46
CA GLY A 155 -10.04 -4.23 -2.47
C GLY A 155 -10.85 -3.04 -1.97
N LEU A 156 -11.38 -3.11 -0.74
CA LEU A 156 -12.09 -2.01 -0.11
C LEU A 156 -11.19 -0.79 0.08
N PHE A 157 -9.99 -0.97 0.62
CA PHE A 157 -9.01 0.12 0.77
C PHE A 157 -8.59 0.69 -0.57
N GLY A 158 -8.40 -0.16 -1.57
CA GLY A 158 -8.13 0.24 -2.95
C GLY A 158 -9.22 1.15 -3.49
N ALA A 159 -10.48 0.70 -3.44
CA ALA A 159 -11.62 1.43 -3.97
C ALA A 159 -11.95 2.71 -3.18
N CYS A 160 -11.93 2.66 -1.84
CA CYS A 160 -12.39 3.76 -1.00
C CYS A 160 -11.31 4.79 -0.68
N LEU A 161 -10.03 4.38 -0.54
CA LEU A 161 -8.95 5.29 -0.16
C LEU A 161 -8.02 5.57 -1.34
N THR A 162 -7.51 4.52 -1.97
CA THR A 162 -6.47 4.67 -2.98
C THR A 162 -7.00 5.28 -4.28
N THR A 163 -8.17 4.86 -4.77
CA THR A 163 -8.76 5.40 -6.01
C THR A 163 -9.06 6.89 -5.91
N PRO A 164 -9.72 7.42 -4.85
CA PRO A 164 -9.89 8.85 -4.70
C PRO A 164 -8.55 9.59 -4.59
N LEU A 165 -7.61 9.06 -3.80
CA LEU A 165 -6.31 9.70 -3.58
C LEU A 165 -5.47 9.81 -4.84
N SER A 166 -5.50 8.78 -5.68
CA SER A 166 -4.69 8.71 -6.90
C SER A 166 -5.32 9.39 -8.11
N LEU A 167 -6.64 9.33 -8.25
CA LEU A 167 -7.34 9.84 -9.44
C LEU A 167 -8.09 11.15 -9.19
N LEU A 168 -8.88 11.21 -8.10
CA LEU A 168 -9.76 12.35 -7.86
C LEU A 168 -8.98 13.57 -7.33
N PHE A 169 -8.13 13.37 -6.32
CA PHE A 169 -7.41 14.48 -5.70
C PHE A 169 -6.47 15.22 -6.68
N PRO A 170 -5.62 14.55 -7.48
CA PRO A 170 -4.79 15.25 -8.46
C PRO A 170 -5.62 15.98 -9.52
N GLY A 171 -6.73 15.39 -9.98
CA GLY A 171 -7.64 16.03 -10.94
C GLY A 171 -8.27 17.31 -10.39
N ILE A 172 -8.79 17.26 -9.17
CA ILE A 172 -9.40 18.42 -8.49
C ILE A 172 -8.34 19.50 -8.24
N VAL A 173 -7.16 19.13 -7.75
CA VAL A 173 -6.07 20.07 -7.47
C VAL A 173 -5.60 20.72 -8.78
N HIS A 174 -5.38 19.95 -9.83
CA HIS A 174 -5.00 20.48 -11.14
C HIS A 174 -6.04 21.46 -11.68
N TRP A 175 -7.33 21.09 -11.66
CA TRP A 175 -8.41 21.99 -12.10
C TRP A 175 -8.46 23.28 -11.28
N LYS A 176 -8.37 23.21 -9.94
CA LYS A 176 -8.34 24.41 -9.09
C LYS A 176 -7.14 25.29 -9.40
N LEU A 177 -5.94 24.72 -9.56
CA LEU A 177 -4.74 25.48 -9.89
C LEU A 177 -4.83 26.17 -11.25
N THR A 178 -5.30 25.48 -12.29
CA THR A 178 -5.48 26.08 -13.63
C THR A 178 -6.56 27.16 -13.64
N SER A 179 -7.64 26.97 -12.87
CA SER A 179 -8.73 27.95 -12.75
C SER A 179 -8.29 29.21 -12.00
N SER A 180 -7.52 29.06 -10.92
CA SER A 180 -6.92 30.18 -10.20
C SER A 180 -5.91 30.94 -11.07
N LYS A 181 -5.11 30.22 -11.87
CA LYS A 181 -4.16 30.84 -12.81
C LYS A 181 -4.88 31.61 -13.92
N LYS A 182 -5.98 31.10 -14.47
CA LYS A 182 -6.84 31.85 -15.41
C LYS A 182 -7.43 33.11 -14.77
N ARG A 183 -7.86 33.04 -13.51
CA ARG A 183 -8.46 34.17 -12.79
C ARG A 183 -7.44 35.27 -12.47
N ALA A 184 -6.19 34.91 -12.21
CA ALA A 184 -5.10 35.85 -11.95
C ALA A 184 -4.50 36.52 -13.21
N VAL A 185 -4.78 36.00 -14.42
CA VAL A 185 -4.33 36.57 -15.70
C VAL A 185 -5.39 37.48 -16.34
N LEU A 186 -6.66 37.36 -15.91
CA LEU A 186 -7.80 38.11 -16.45
C LEU A 186 -8.29 39.25 -15.53
N GLY A 187 -7.67 39.45 -14.36
CA GLY A 187 -7.92 40.57 -13.45
C GLY A 187 -6.65 41.40 -13.28
#